data_AF-A0A8J8FLI8-F1
#
_entry.id   AF-A0A8J8FLI8-F1
#
_cell.length_a   1.000
_cell.length_b   1.000
_cell.length_c   1.000
_cell.angle_alpha   90.00
_cell.angle_beta   90.00
_cell.angle_gamma   90.00
#
_symmetry.space_group_name_H-M   'P 1'
#
loop_
_entity.id
_entity.type
_entity.pdbx_description
1 polymer ?
#
loop_
_entity_poly.entity_id
_entity_poly.type
_entity_poly.pdbx_seq_one_letter_code
_entity_poly.pdbx_strand_id
1 'polypeptide(L)'
;MASSFNLIVCPSCDQVFNLEQAWEDVAGRQFIELMTSLPSNIVRPFYSYLKLFKPEKQVLRWTKVLKLTQELAPMIKDCQVKRNGIVYVVPYLQWEQALTSLVQNKPPSLQLPLTKNAYLLTMLANQSEKVAAIKEAEVEKKKQNQVRKSKTQGLQSVAQVITKAKKKTKPAKPPEGWRPGSLPKSKN
;
A
#
# COMPACT_ATOMS: atom_id res chain seq x y z
N MET A 1 4.70 57.32 5.44
CA MET A 1 3.56 57.25 4.50
C MET A 1 3.14 55.78 4.43
N ALA A 2 2.23 55.37 5.31
CA ALA A 2 1.89 53.96 5.51
C ALA A 2 0.85 53.51 4.46
N SER A 3 1.12 52.35 3.87
CA SER A 3 0.39 51.70 2.78
C SER A 3 -1.12 51.56 3.02
N SER A 4 -1.90 52.44 2.38
CA SER A 4 -3.37 52.27 2.25
C SER A 4 -3.78 51.25 1.18
N PHE A 5 -2.82 50.64 0.46
CA PHE A 5 -3.08 49.71 -0.65
C PHE A 5 -3.54 48.30 -0.23
N ASN A 6 -3.48 47.95 1.07
CA ASN A 6 -3.81 46.61 1.55
C ASN A 6 -5.18 46.51 2.23
N LEU A 7 -6.04 47.51 2.06
CA LEU A 7 -7.40 47.51 2.61
C LEU A 7 -8.41 47.33 1.49
N ILE A 8 -9.39 46.45 1.71
CA ILE A 8 -10.53 46.22 0.81
C ILE A 8 -11.84 46.49 1.56
N VAL A 9 -12.87 46.89 0.84
CA VAL A 9 -14.19 47.20 1.41
C VAL A 9 -15.20 46.16 0.94
N CYS A 10 -15.99 45.63 1.87
CA CYS A 10 -17.10 44.73 1.53
C CYS A 10 -18.23 45.51 0.85
N PRO A 11 -18.69 45.11 -0.35
CA PRO A 11 -19.72 45.86 -1.09
C PRO A 11 -21.13 45.75 -0.48
N SER A 12 -21.35 44.85 0.49
CA SER A 12 -22.67 44.61 1.09
C SER A 12 -22.87 45.27 2.45
N CYS A 13 -21.79 45.58 3.17
CA CYS A 13 -21.87 46.12 4.53
C CYS A 13 -20.82 47.17 4.86
N ASP A 14 -20.04 47.61 3.86
CA ASP A 14 -19.02 48.66 3.95
C ASP A 14 -17.90 48.42 4.99
N GLN A 15 -17.77 47.20 5.49
CA GLN A 15 -16.70 46.82 6.41
C GLN A 15 -15.35 46.79 5.69
N VAL A 16 -14.32 47.34 6.33
CA VAL A 16 -12.95 47.41 5.81
C VAL A 16 -12.14 46.25 6.36
N PHE A 17 -11.49 45.50 5.47
CA PHE A 17 -10.66 44.34 5.83
C PHE A 17 -9.26 44.47 5.25
N ASN A 18 -8.30 43.82 5.91
CA ASN A 18 -6.98 43.63 5.33
C ASN A 18 -7.05 42.59 4.20
N LEU A 19 -6.44 42.88 3.06
CA LEU A 19 -6.39 42.00 1.90
C LEU A 19 -5.80 40.62 2.23
N GLU A 20 -4.77 40.56 3.08
CA GLU A 20 -4.19 39.29 3.52
C GLU A 20 -5.20 38.44 4.30
N GLN A 21 -6.02 39.07 5.15
CA GLN A 21 -7.06 38.38 5.90
C GLN A 21 -8.13 37.82 4.96
N ALA A 22 -8.51 38.57 3.93
CA ALA A 22 -9.47 38.11 2.92
C ALA A 22 -8.94 36.90 2.15
N TRP A 23 -7.66 36.88 1.77
CA TRP A 23 -7.05 35.71 1.13
C TRP A 23 -7.00 34.49 2.05
N GLU A 24 -6.69 34.67 3.33
CA GLU A 24 -6.69 33.58 4.30
C GLU A 24 -8.11 33.01 4.54
N ASP A 25 -9.17 33.83 4.50
CA ASP A 25 -10.56 33.35 4.55
C ASP A 25 -10.92 32.49 3.32
N VAL A 26 -10.58 32.97 2.12
CA VAL A 26 -10.78 32.21 0.87
C VAL A 26 -10.04 30.88 0.92
N ALA A 27 -8.79 30.87 1.36
CA ALA A 27 -8.00 29.65 1.51
C ALA A 27 -8.62 28.69 2.54
N GLY A 28 -9.17 29.22 3.64
CA GLY A 28 -9.88 28.44 4.65
C GLY A 28 -11.14 27.75 4.09
N ARG A 29 -11.93 28.46 3.29
CA ARG A 29 -13.12 27.90 2.61
C ARG A 29 -12.76 26.80 1.63
N GLN A 30 -11.74 27.02 0.79
CA GLN A 30 -11.22 26.02 -0.14
C GLN A 30 -10.67 24.78 0.59
N PHE A 31 -10.03 24.98 1.75
CA PHE A 31 -9.61 23.87 2.60
C PHE A 31 -10.80 23.06 3.11
N ILE A 32 -11.84 23.72 3.61
CA ILE A 32 -13.07 23.04 4.09
C ILE A 32 -13.71 22.24 2.95
N GLU A 33 -13.83 22.82 1.76
CA GLU A 33 -14.36 22.13 0.57
C GLU A 33 -13.54 20.87 0.26
N LEU A 34 -12.21 20.97 0.22
CA LEU A 34 -11.35 19.81 0.04
C LEU A 34 -11.54 18.76 1.14
N MET A 35 -11.63 19.17 2.41
CA MET A 35 -11.87 18.24 3.52
C MET A 35 -13.21 17.51 3.39
N THR A 36 -14.28 18.20 2.96
CA THR A 36 -15.59 17.57 2.74
C THR A 36 -15.61 16.57 1.59
N SER A 37 -14.68 16.71 0.64
CA SER A 37 -14.53 15.76 -0.46
C SER A 37 -13.71 14.50 -0.10
N LEU A 38 -13.14 14.44 1.10
CA LEU A 38 -12.41 13.27 1.59
C LEU A 38 -13.34 12.29 2.33
N PRO A 39 -12.99 11.00 2.40
CA PRO A 39 -13.74 10.04 3.21
C PRO A 39 -13.80 10.46 4.68
N SER A 40 -14.96 10.26 5.31
CA SER A 40 -15.23 10.73 6.69
C SER A 40 -14.27 10.18 7.74
N ASN A 41 -13.80 8.94 7.58
CA ASN A 41 -12.83 8.31 8.49
C ASN A 41 -11.43 8.95 8.41
N ILE A 42 -11.10 9.64 7.31
CA ILE A 42 -9.79 10.31 7.12
C ILE A 42 -9.79 11.75 7.63
N VAL A 43 -10.93 12.45 7.57
CA VAL A 43 -11.06 13.88 7.88
C VAL A 43 -10.46 14.23 9.25
N ARG A 44 -10.82 13.49 10.31
CA ARG A 44 -10.37 13.77 11.68
C ARG A 44 -8.89 13.42 11.94
N PRO A 45 -8.37 12.25 11.54
CA PRO A 45 -6.94 11.96 11.58
C PRO A 45 -6.12 12.99 10.80
N PHE A 46 -6.59 13.37 9.61
CA PHE A 46 -5.88 14.31 8.76
C PHE A 46 -5.84 15.72 9.35
N TYR A 47 -6.95 16.21 9.91
CA TYR A 47 -6.97 17.47 10.64
C TYR A 47 -6.03 17.46 11.86
N SER A 48 -5.95 16.34 12.57
CA SER A 48 -5.04 16.18 13.72
C SER A 48 -3.58 16.18 13.29
N TYR A 49 -3.27 15.57 12.14
CA TYR A 49 -1.95 15.59 11.52
C TYR A 49 -1.50 17.00 11.13
N LEU A 50 -2.39 17.83 10.58
CA LEU A 50 -2.07 19.22 10.19
C LEU A 50 -1.58 20.08 11.37
N LYS A 51 -1.97 19.74 12.61
CA LYS A 51 -1.46 20.42 13.82
C LYS A 51 0.04 20.24 14.02
N LEU A 52 0.66 19.20 13.44
CA LEU A 52 2.11 18.99 13.51
C LEU A 52 2.92 20.03 12.73
N PHE A 53 2.28 20.79 11.84
CA PHE A 53 2.90 21.89 11.08
C PHE A 53 2.80 23.24 11.80
N LYS A 54 2.07 23.30 12.92
CA LYS A 54 1.85 24.53 13.67
C LYS A 54 3.14 24.93 14.41
N PRO A 55 3.71 26.11 14.14
CA PRO A 55 4.83 26.65 14.92
C PRO A 55 4.35 27.04 16.33
N GLU A 56 5.28 27.06 17.29
CA GLU A 56 4.95 27.29 18.71
C GLU A 56 4.31 28.65 18.97
N LYS A 57 4.85 29.71 18.36
CA LYS A 57 4.49 31.11 18.63
C LYS A 57 3.50 31.72 17.63
N GLN A 58 3.17 31.01 16.55
CA GLN A 58 2.36 31.57 15.46
C GLN A 58 1.20 30.66 15.09
N VAL A 59 0.13 31.27 14.58
CA VAL A 59 -0.99 30.53 13.99
C VAL A 59 -0.56 29.99 12.63
N LEU A 60 -0.98 28.77 12.32
CA LEU A 60 -0.74 28.18 11.00
C LEU A 60 -1.68 28.85 9.99
N ARG A 61 -1.10 29.57 9.02
CA ARG A 61 -1.85 30.25 7.94
C ARG A 61 -2.66 29.24 7.12
N TRP A 62 -3.90 29.59 6.78
CA TRP A 62 -4.80 28.79 5.93
C TRP A 62 -4.20 28.52 4.57
N THR A 63 -3.48 29.48 3.98
CA THR A 63 -2.74 29.29 2.72
C THR A 63 -1.76 28.11 2.81
N LYS A 64 -1.05 27.95 3.93
CA LYS A 64 -0.16 26.81 4.17
C LYS A 64 -0.94 25.52 4.42
N VAL A 65 -2.01 25.57 5.21
CA VAL A 65 -2.89 24.40 5.47
C VAL A 65 -3.47 23.87 4.15
N LEU A 66 -3.99 24.76 3.31
CA LEU A 66 -4.56 24.45 2.01
C LEU A 66 -3.52 23.81 1.11
N LYS A 67 -2.30 24.37 1.01
CA LYS A 67 -1.22 23.80 0.19
C LYS A 67 -0.85 22.38 0.61
N LEU A 68 -0.72 22.14 1.92
CA LEU A 68 -0.45 20.80 2.46
C LEU A 68 -1.59 19.83 2.15
N THR A 69 -2.83 20.32 2.16
CA THR A 69 -4.03 19.54 1.85
C THR A 69 -4.14 19.23 0.36
N GLN A 70 -3.86 20.18 -0.51
CA GLN A 70 -3.86 19.99 -1.97
C GLN A 70 -2.81 18.98 -2.44
N GLU A 71 -1.69 18.85 -1.73
CA GLU A 71 -0.69 17.82 -2.01
C GLU A 71 -1.22 16.41 -1.73
N LEU A 72 -1.92 16.23 -0.60
CA LEU A 72 -2.33 14.90 -0.12
C LEU A 72 -3.73 14.48 -0.55
N ALA A 73 -4.66 15.43 -0.72
CA ALA A 73 -6.04 15.14 -1.09
C ALA A 73 -6.18 14.27 -2.35
N PRO A 74 -5.50 14.54 -3.48
CA PRO A 74 -5.60 13.69 -4.67
C PRO A 74 -5.04 12.28 -4.40
N MET A 75 -3.92 12.17 -3.68
CA MET A 75 -3.31 10.88 -3.32
C MET A 75 -4.25 10.03 -2.44
N ILE A 76 -4.91 10.66 -1.48
CA ILE A 76 -5.89 10.00 -0.62
C ILE A 76 -7.08 9.52 -1.46
N LYS A 77 -7.68 10.39 -2.28
CA LYS A 77 -8.84 10.04 -3.13
C LYS A 77 -8.55 8.89 -4.08
N ASP A 78 -7.35 8.88 -4.66
CA ASP A 78 -6.93 7.84 -5.59
C ASP A 78 -6.46 6.56 -4.88
N CYS A 79 -6.44 6.53 -3.54
CA CYS A 79 -5.87 5.43 -2.75
C CYS A 79 -4.45 5.05 -3.18
N GLN A 80 -3.62 6.05 -3.49
CA GLN A 80 -2.26 5.85 -3.98
C GLN A 80 -1.27 6.87 -3.42
N VAL A 81 -0.02 6.45 -3.24
CA VAL A 81 1.09 7.35 -2.91
C VAL A 81 2.08 7.36 -4.05
N LYS A 82 2.41 8.54 -4.57
CA LYS A 82 3.45 8.72 -5.60
C LYS A 82 4.73 9.22 -4.94
N ARG A 83 5.81 8.44 -5.03
CA ARG A 83 7.10 8.81 -4.45
C ARG A 83 8.23 8.27 -5.31
N ASN A 84 9.21 9.12 -5.61
CA ASN A 84 10.39 8.75 -6.41
C ASN A 84 10.04 8.08 -7.76
N GLY A 85 8.93 8.50 -8.39
CA GLY A 85 8.43 7.90 -9.64
C GLY A 85 7.66 6.57 -9.48
N ILE A 86 7.60 6.01 -8.27
CA ILE A 86 6.88 4.77 -7.96
C ILE A 86 5.49 5.12 -7.40
N VAL A 87 4.48 4.38 -7.85
CA VAL A 87 3.10 4.48 -7.35
C VAL A 87 2.81 3.29 -6.45
N TYR A 88 2.50 3.56 -5.19
CA TYR A 88 2.12 2.57 -4.20
C TYR A 88 0.62 2.59 -3.99
N VAL A 89 -0.03 1.43 -3.94
CA VAL A 89 -1.45 1.31 -3.60
C VAL A 89 -1.60 1.39 -2.09
N VAL A 90 -2.32 2.41 -1.62
CA VAL A 90 -2.50 2.69 -0.19
C VAL A 90 -4.00 2.87 0.09
N PRO A 91 -4.68 1.87 0.67
CA PRO A 91 -6.10 1.98 0.98
C PRO A 91 -6.35 2.99 2.11
N TYR A 92 -7.59 3.50 2.20
CA TYR A 92 -7.99 4.48 3.23
C TYR A 92 -7.63 4.04 4.66
N LEU A 93 -7.82 2.76 4.99
CA LEU A 93 -7.48 2.25 6.33
C LEU A 93 -5.99 2.47 6.67
N GLN A 94 -5.09 2.32 5.71
CA GLN A 94 -3.67 2.53 5.91
C GLN A 94 -3.33 4.02 6.07
N TRP A 95 -4.02 4.90 5.33
CA TRP A 95 -3.93 6.35 5.53
C TRP A 95 -4.38 6.77 6.94
N GLU A 96 -5.53 6.27 7.39
CA GLU A 96 -6.08 6.53 8.72
C GLU A 96 -5.09 6.12 9.82
N GLN A 97 -4.57 4.90 9.73
CA GLN A 97 -3.58 4.36 10.68
C GLN A 97 -2.29 5.17 10.67
N ALA A 98 -1.78 5.53 9.49
CA ALA A 98 -0.56 6.31 9.34
C ALA A 98 -0.69 7.71 9.94
N LEU A 99 -1.77 8.43 9.62
CA LEU A 99 -2.06 9.77 10.13
C LEU A 99 -2.22 9.74 11.66
N THR A 100 -2.97 8.76 12.17
CA THR A 100 -3.22 8.60 13.60
C THR A 100 -1.94 8.24 14.35
N SER A 101 -1.15 7.30 13.83
CA SER A 101 0.12 6.87 14.43
C SER A 101 1.12 8.01 14.52
N LEU A 102 1.17 8.91 13.54
CA LEU A 102 2.06 10.08 13.60
C LEU A 102 1.69 11.07 14.69
N VAL A 103 0.41 11.17 15.03
CA VAL A 103 -0.06 12.08 16.09
C VAL A 103 0.16 11.45 17.47
N GLN A 104 -0.14 10.17 17.61
CA GLN A 104 -0.10 9.44 18.88
C GLN A 104 1.31 8.95 19.25
N ASN A 105 2.03 8.36 18.29
CA ASN A 105 3.32 7.72 18.47
C ASN A 105 4.40 8.47 17.69
N LYS A 106 4.61 9.74 18.06
CA LYS A 106 5.59 10.60 17.38
C LYS A 106 6.99 9.99 17.49
N PRO A 107 7.71 9.83 16.37
CA PRO A 107 9.10 9.40 16.42
C PRO A 107 9.95 10.47 17.11
N PRO A 108 10.92 10.09 17.97
CA PRO A 108 11.83 11.06 18.61
C PRO A 108 12.72 11.79 17.59
N SER A 109 12.93 11.21 16.41
CA SER A 109 13.66 11.84 15.30
C SER A 109 12.85 12.89 14.54
N LEU A 110 11.53 12.98 14.77
CA LEU A 110 10.65 13.89 14.05
C LEU A 110 10.71 15.29 14.67
N GLN A 111 11.37 16.21 13.99
CA GLN A 111 11.45 17.61 14.41
C GLN A 111 10.17 18.36 14.06
N LEU A 112 9.59 19.03 15.05
CA LEU A 112 8.44 19.90 14.88
C LEU A 112 8.87 21.38 14.91
N PRO A 113 8.18 22.27 14.18
CA PRO A 113 7.05 22.00 13.29
C PRO A 113 7.47 21.29 12.00
N LEU A 114 6.60 20.43 11.48
CA LEU A 114 6.82 19.85 10.16
C LEU A 114 6.80 20.94 9.08
N THR A 115 7.61 20.70 8.04
CA THR A 115 7.71 21.60 6.88
C THR A 115 7.02 21.02 5.65
N LYS A 116 7.06 19.70 5.46
CA LYS A 116 6.53 18.99 4.29
C LYS A 116 5.88 17.65 4.69
N ASN A 117 5.06 17.10 3.80
CA ASN A 117 4.42 15.79 3.96
C ASN A 117 5.38 14.59 3.71
N ALA A 118 6.64 14.88 3.40
CA ALA A 118 7.63 13.88 2.97
C ALA A 118 7.75 12.69 3.92
N TYR A 119 7.72 12.92 5.25
CA TYR A 119 7.83 11.82 6.22
C TYR A 119 6.65 10.84 6.12
N LEU A 120 5.41 11.36 6.11
CA LEU A 120 4.19 10.56 5.98
C LEU A 120 4.23 9.72 4.70
N LEU A 121 4.61 10.34 3.58
CA LEU A 121 4.73 9.66 2.30
C LEU A 121 5.82 8.57 2.31
N THR A 122 6.93 8.77 3.05
CA THR A 122 7.98 7.73 3.19
C THR A 122 7.42 6.55 3.96
N MET A 123 6.74 6.84 5.07
CA MET A 123 6.20 5.83 5.96
C MET A 123 5.17 4.96 5.22
N LEU A 124 4.27 5.58 4.45
CA LEU A 124 3.27 4.87 3.64
C LEU A 124 3.90 4.05 2.53
N ALA A 125 4.88 4.59 1.80
CA ALA A 125 5.63 3.83 0.78
C ALA A 125 6.28 2.59 1.39
N ASN A 126 7.04 2.76 2.50
CA ASN A 126 7.71 1.66 3.19
C ASN A 126 6.74 0.60 3.72
N GLN A 127 5.58 1.00 4.24
CA GLN A 127 4.55 0.05 4.68
C GLN A 127 3.97 -0.72 3.48
N SER A 128 3.74 -0.05 2.36
CA SER A 128 3.19 -0.66 1.14
C SER A 128 4.15 -1.68 0.53
N GLU A 129 5.45 -1.37 0.51
CA GLU A 129 6.51 -2.30 0.10
C GLU A 129 6.54 -3.54 0.98
N LYS A 130 6.41 -3.39 2.30
CA LYS A 130 6.34 -4.52 3.23
C LYS A 130 5.12 -5.40 2.96
N VAL A 131 3.95 -4.81 2.73
CA VAL A 131 2.74 -5.57 2.41
C VAL A 131 2.89 -6.31 1.08
N ALA A 132 3.48 -5.66 0.06
CA ALA A 132 3.77 -6.30 -1.22
C ALA A 132 4.73 -7.49 -1.07
N ALA A 133 5.84 -7.32 -0.34
CA ALA A 133 6.81 -8.37 -0.08
C ALA A 133 6.20 -9.58 0.66
N ILE A 134 5.33 -9.34 1.67
CA ILE A 134 4.64 -10.42 2.38
C ILE A 134 3.72 -11.18 1.42
N LYS A 135 2.95 -10.46 0.61
CA LYS A 135 2.02 -11.06 -0.37
C LYS A 135 2.77 -11.90 -1.41
N GLU A 136 3.90 -11.43 -1.90
CA GLU A 136 4.76 -12.17 -2.84
C GLU A 136 5.31 -13.45 -2.19
N ALA A 137 5.85 -13.35 -0.97
CA ALA A 137 6.36 -14.51 -0.23
C ALA A 137 5.27 -15.57 0.04
N GLU A 138 4.03 -15.14 0.33
CA GLU A 138 2.90 -16.05 0.47
C GLU A 138 2.51 -16.74 -0.83
N VAL A 139 2.53 -16.01 -1.95
CA VAL A 139 2.26 -16.57 -3.28
C VAL A 139 3.34 -17.59 -3.66
N GLU A 140 4.61 -17.30 -3.41
CA GLU A 140 5.71 -18.24 -3.63
C GLU A 140 5.59 -19.49 -2.77
N LYS A 141 5.29 -19.35 -1.47
CA LYS A 141 5.05 -20.48 -0.57
C LYS A 141 3.88 -21.35 -1.05
N LYS A 142 2.80 -20.74 -1.53
CA LYS A 142 1.65 -21.46 -2.10
C LYS A 142 2.05 -22.25 -3.35
N LYS A 143 2.82 -21.64 -4.26
CA LYS A 143 3.36 -22.32 -5.45
C LYS A 143 4.27 -23.50 -5.07
N GLN A 144 5.20 -23.29 -4.14
CA GLN A 144 6.10 -24.35 -3.66
C GLN A 144 5.33 -25.51 -3.01
N ASN A 145 4.34 -25.22 -2.17
CA ASN A 145 3.51 -26.24 -1.54
C ASN A 145 2.66 -27.01 -2.57
N GLN A 146 2.13 -26.35 -3.60
CA GLN A 146 1.43 -27.03 -4.70
C GLN A 146 2.35 -27.96 -5.47
N VAL A 147 3.56 -27.51 -5.84
CA VAL A 147 4.56 -28.35 -6.52
C VAL A 147 4.94 -29.54 -5.65
N ARG A 148 5.24 -29.33 -4.36
CA ARG A 148 5.53 -30.41 -3.41
C ARG A 148 4.38 -31.42 -3.33
N LYS A 149 3.14 -30.95 -3.17
CA LYS A 149 1.95 -31.82 -3.09
C LYS A 149 1.76 -32.64 -4.38
N SER A 150 1.94 -32.01 -5.55
CA SER A 150 1.84 -32.70 -6.85
C SER A 150 2.91 -33.79 -7.02
N LYS A 151 4.16 -33.52 -6.60
CA LYS A 151 5.26 -34.49 -6.63
C LYS A 151 4.98 -35.68 -5.70
N THR A 152 4.52 -35.42 -4.48
CA THR A 152 4.14 -36.48 -3.53
C THR A 152 2.95 -37.31 -4.02
N GLN A 153 1.93 -36.68 -4.61
CA GLN A 153 0.79 -37.38 -5.19
C GLN A 153 1.20 -38.21 -6.42
N GLY A 154 2.10 -37.70 -7.26
CA GLY A 154 2.68 -38.45 -8.38
C GLY A 154 3.44 -39.70 -7.94
N LEU A 155 4.27 -39.58 -6.90
CA LEU A 155 4.99 -40.70 -6.28
C LEU A 155 4.05 -41.78 -5.71
N GLN A 156 2.96 -41.37 -5.04
CA GLN A 156 1.93 -42.29 -4.56
C GLN A 156 1.21 -43.00 -5.71
N SER A 157 0.93 -42.30 -6.81
CA SER A 157 0.34 -42.89 -8.02
C SER A 157 1.26 -43.95 -8.64
N VAL A 158 2.56 -43.65 -8.75
CA VAL A 158 3.55 -44.59 -9.31
C VAL A 158 3.67 -45.83 -8.42
N ALA A 159 3.70 -45.67 -7.09
CA ALA A 159 3.70 -46.80 -6.16
C ALA A 159 2.44 -47.68 -6.31
N GLN A 160 1.27 -47.09 -6.53
CA GLN A 160 0.03 -47.81 -6.83
C GLN A 160 0.09 -48.54 -8.19
N VAL A 161 0.71 -47.95 -9.20
CA VAL A 161 0.92 -48.62 -10.50
C VAL A 161 1.87 -49.81 -10.36
N ILE A 162 2.98 -49.67 -9.63
CA ILE A 162 3.95 -50.75 -9.41
C ILE A 162 3.32 -51.92 -8.63
N THR A 163 2.53 -51.63 -7.58
CA THR A 163 1.82 -52.67 -6.82
C THR A 163 0.74 -53.37 -7.64
N LYS A 164 -0.02 -52.65 -8.49
CA LYS A 164 -0.95 -53.25 -9.45
C LYS A 164 -0.22 -54.10 -10.50
N ALA A 165 0.93 -53.65 -11.00
CA ALA A 165 1.74 -54.40 -11.96
C ALA A 165 2.24 -55.72 -11.35
N LYS A 166 2.78 -55.69 -10.13
CA LYS A 166 3.19 -56.89 -9.38
C LYS A 166 2.06 -57.90 -9.19
N LYS A 167 0.81 -57.44 -9.01
CA LYS A 167 -0.36 -58.33 -8.92
C LYS A 167 -0.75 -58.98 -10.26
N LYS A 168 -0.45 -58.35 -11.40
CA LYS A 168 -0.75 -58.88 -12.74
C LYS A 168 0.33 -59.81 -13.29
N THR A 169 1.58 -59.63 -12.90
CA THR A 169 2.68 -60.53 -13.29
C THR A 169 2.82 -61.68 -12.29
N LYS A 170 2.02 -62.74 -12.46
CA LYS A 170 2.49 -64.08 -12.03
C LYS A 170 3.54 -64.52 -13.05
N PRO A 171 4.74 -64.96 -12.64
CA PRO A 171 5.71 -65.48 -13.60
C PRO A 171 5.09 -66.68 -14.32
N ALA A 172 4.93 -66.58 -15.64
CA ALA A 172 4.56 -67.72 -16.46
C ALA A 172 5.68 -68.77 -16.34
N LYS A 173 5.31 -70.03 -16.15
CA LYS A 173 6.25 -71.15 -16.16
C LYS A 173 7.03 -71.08 -17.49
N PRO A 174 8.38 -71.12 -17.47
CA PRO A 174 9.15 -71.08 -18.70
C PRO A 174 8.66 -72.18 -19.65
N PRO A 175 8.51 -71.90 -20.96
CA PRO A 175 8.09 -72.91 -21.92
C PRO A 175 9.04 -74.11 -21.85
N GLU A 176 8.46 -75.31 -21.98
CA GLU A 176 9.16 -76.59 -21.86
C GLU A 176 10.42 -76.59 -22.75
N GLY A 177 11.60 -76.78 -22.15
CA GLY A 177 12.91 -76.74 -22.84
C GLY A 177 13.76 -75.48 -22.60
N TRP A 178 13.28 -74.49 -21.85
CA TRP A 178 14.08 -73.30 -21.51
C TRP A 178 15.25 -73.63 -20.58
N ARG A 179 16.49 -73.29 -20.98
CA ARG A 179 17.70 -73.34 -20.15
C ARG A 179 18.37 -71.95 -20.12
N PRO A 180 18.84 -71.46 -18.96
CA PRO A 180 19.56 -70.19 -18.86
C PRO A 180 20.80 -70.21 -19.76
N GLY A 181 20.92 -69.24 -20.68
CA GLY A 181 22.07 -69.10 -21.59
C GLY A 181 21.83 -69.48 -23.06
N SER A 182 20.61 -69.84 -23.46
CA SER A 182 20.28 -70.14 -24.86
C SER A 182 19.75 -68.90 -25.60
N LEU A 183 20.50 -68.42 -26.61
CA LEU A 183 20.02 -67.40 -27.55
C LEU A 183 19.01 -68.03 -28.52
N PRO A 184 17.83 -67.42 -28.76
CA PRO A 184 16.87 -67.96 -29.70
C PRO A 184 17.44 -67.86 -31.12
N LYS A 185 17.40 -68.96 -31.88
CA LYS A 185 17.79 -68.96 -33.30
C LYS A 185 16.78 -68.14 -34.10
N SER A 186 17.28 -67.08 -34.73
CA SER A 186 16.60 -66.30 -35.76
C SER A 186 16.14 -67.22 -36.90
N LYS A 187 14.84 -67.18 -37.24
CA LYS A 187 14.32 -67.80 -38.46
C LYS A 187 14.31 -66.74 -39.57
N ASN A 188 14.88 -67.10 -40.73
CA ASN A 188 14.83 -66.34 -41.98
C ASN A 188 13.40 -66.02 -42.40
#